data_AF-A0A6M2A9N1-F1
#
_entry.id   AF-A0A6M2A9N1-F1
#
_cell.length_a   1.000
_cell.length_b   1.000
_cell.length_c   1.000
_cell.angle_alpha   90.00
_cell.angle_beta   90.00
_cell.angle_gamma   90.00
#
_symmetry.space_group_name_H-M   'P 1'
#
loop_
_entity.id
_entity.type
_entity.pdbx_description
1 polymer ?
#
loop_
_entity_poly.entity_id
_entity_poly.type
_entity_poly.pdbx_seq_one_letter_code
_entity_poly.pdbx_strand_id
1 'polypeptide(L)'
;MLQGLFGNKSVERILLFLLVNEKTYAMQLHRLLNTPLTPLQKALEKLEKEGILTSSREGKIRYYTLNPSYPLLSELELLLKKAYSLLAPQEKKAYYSIRHIPSEHKRNQALLLATWKQLQAIEKVDFRFRSRGGEQGEGAGEVSVEYDGKGAIVFRESGVWKGAGDREFRFSNLFRWTLSRIDSLLTLEHLRYGVHNPVFLFHLIPTEENLFASVHAHQCGEDTYLGHLAAKSKALELTWRILGPRKNDVVTYLYT
;
A
#
# COMPACT_ATOMS: atom_id res chain seq x y z
N MET A 1 -16.45 -6.83 -14.88
CA MET A 1 -17.57 -5.86 -14.89
C MET A 1 -17.39 -4.83 -16.00
N LEU A 2 -16.21 -4.25 -16.14
CA LEU A 2 -15.92 -3.22 -17.15
C LEU A 2 -15.61 -3.77 -18.55
N GLN A 3 -15.48 -5.09 -18.72
CA GLN A 3 -15.17 -5.74 -19.99
C GLN A 3 -16.06 -5.28 -21.16
N GLY A 4 -17.35 -4.99 -20.91
CA GLY A 4 -18.28 -4.56 -21.95
C GLY A 4 -18.04 -3.10 -22.37
N LEU A 5 -17.64 -2.25 -21.44
CA LEU A 5 -17.31 -0.86 -21.69
C LEU A 5 -15.94 -0.69 -22.36
N PHE A 6 -14.96 -1.51 -21.95
CA PHE A 6 -13.60 -1.47 -22.50
C PHE A 6 -13.36 -2.43 -23.67
N GLY A 7 -14.38 -3.20 -24.05
CA GLY A 7 -14.36 -4.15 -25.16
C GLY A 7 -13.59 -5.46 -24.90
N ASN A 8 -12.68 -5.53 -23.90
CA ASN A 8 -12.06 -6.79 -23.52
C ASN A 8 -11.63 -6.85 -22.04
N LYS A 9 -11.49 -8.09 -21.53
CA LYS A 9 -11.06 -8.38 -20.15
C LYS A 9 -9.62 -7.94 -19.84
N SER A 10 -8.74 -7.89 -20.83
CA SER A 10 -7.34 -7.50 -20.63
C SER A 10 -7.19 -6.03 -20.28
N VAL A 11 -7.95 -5.14 -20.93
CA VAL A 11 -7.96 -3.70 -20.65
C VAL A 11 -8.51 -3.44 -19.25
N GLU A 12 -9.64 -4.07 -18.89
CA GLU A 12 -10.18 -4.00 -17.51
C GLU A 12 -9.11 -4.40 -16.49
N ARG A 13 -8.44 -5.53 -16.72
CA ARG A 13 -7.40 -6.05 -15.83
C ARG A 13 -6.18 -5.13 -15.72
N ILE A 14 -5.69 -4.61 -16.84
CA ILE A 14 -4.55 -3.68 -16.88
C ILE A 14 -4.88 -2.40 -16.09
N LEU A 15 -6.03 -1.79 -16.37
CA LEU A 15 -6.40 -0.51 -15.77
C LEU A 15 -6.68 -0.65 -14.27
N LEU A 16 -7.36 -1.72 -13.85
CA LEU A 16 -7.54 -2.02 -12.42
C LEU A 16 -6.22 -2.32 -11.72
N PHE A 17 -5.29 -3.01 -12.40
CA PHE A 17 -3.96 -3.26 -11.85
C PHE A 17 -3.17 -1.95 -11.68
N LEU A 18 -3.20 -1.06 -12.67
CA LEU A 18 -2.49 0.22 -12.64
C LEU A 18 -3.09 1.22 -11.65
N LEU A 19 -4.41 1.21 -11.45
CA LEU A 19 -5.06 1.96 -10.38
C LEU A 19 -4.45 1.63 -9.01
N VAL A 20 -4.04 0.37 -8.83
CA VAL A 20 -3.52 -0.16 -7.57
C VAL A 20 -1.99 -0.06 -7.46
N ASN A 21 -1.25 -0.26 -8.55
CA ASN A 21 0.20 -0.55 -8.49
C ASN A 21 1.11 0.52 -9.14
N GLU A 22 0.60 1.70 -9.50
CA GLU A 22 1.31 2.81 -10.19
C GLU A 22 1.91 2.46 -11.57
N LYS A 23 2.72 1.39 -11.66
CA LYS A 23 3.36 0.87 -12.86
C LYS A 23 3.20 -0.64 -13.02
N THR A 24 3.29 -1.14 -14.25
CA THR A 24 3.28 -2.58 -14.54
C THR A 24 4.04 -2.96 -15.80
N TYR A 25 4.31 -4.25 -16.01
CA TYR A 25 4.81 -4.79 -17.27
C TYR A 25 4.05 -6.06 -17.67
N ALA A 26 4.04 -6.38 -18.97
CA ALA A 26 3.18 -7.44 -19.51
C ALA A 26 3.36 -8.81 -18.83
N MET A 27 4.61 -9.20 -18.54
CA MET A 27 4.91 -10.47 -17.86
C MET A 27 4.43 -10.50 -16.40
N GLN A 28 4.39 -9.36 -15.71
CA GLN A 28 3.83 -9.24 -14.36
C GLN A 28 2.33 -9.57 -14.41
N LEU A 29 1.59 -8.88 -15.27
CA LEU A 29 0.16 -9.09 -15.43
C LEU A 29 -0.18 -10.54 -15.81
N HIS A 30 0.60 -11.13 -16.73
CA HIS A 30 0.42 -12.52 -17.13
C HIS A 30 0.52 -13.48 -15.94
N ARG A 31 1.58 -13.32 -15.13
CA ARG A 31 1.86 -14.18 -13.97
C ARG A 31 0.85 -13.99 -12.84
N LEU A 32 0.45 -12.74 -12.57
CA LEU A 32 -0.38 -12.41 -11.41
C LEU A 32 -1.87 -12.62 -11.67
N LEU A 33 -2.33 -12.24 -12.86
CA LEU A 33 -3.75 -12.27 -13.22
C LEU A 33 -4.12 -13.53 -14.02
N ASN A 34 -3.18 -14.48 -14.14
CA ASN A 34 -3.31 -15.71 -14.92
C ASN A 34 -3.97 -15.47 -16.30
N THR A 35 -3.54 -14.41 -16.97
CA THR A 35 -4.13 -13.94 -18.23
C THR A 35 -3.12 -14.17 -19.35
N PRO A 36 -3.53 -14.64 -20.55
CA PRO A 36 -2.58 -14.85 -21.64
C PRO A 36 -1.76 -13.61 -21.97
N LEU A 37 -0.45 -13.79 -22.19
CA LEU A 37 0.51 -12.69 -22.36
C LEU A 37 0.21 -11.84 -23.60
N THR A 38 -0.08 -12.47 -24.73
CA THR A 38 -0.26 -11.77 -26.02
C THR A 38 -1.43 -10.78 -26.01
N PRO A 39 -2.63 -11.13 -25.49
CA PRO A 39 -3.70 -10.15 -25.29
C PRO A 39 -3.33 -8.98 -24.38
N LEU A 40 -2.54 -9.21 -23.33
CA LEU A 40 -2.09 -8.14 -22.42
C LEU A 40 -1.12 -7.20 -23.14
N GLN A 41 -0.15 -7.72 -23.88
CA GLN A 41 0.80 -6.92 -24.66
C GLN A 41 0.06 -6.03 -25.67
N LYS A 42 -0.84 -6.62 -26.48
CA LYS A 42 -1.65 -5.87 -27.44
C LYS A 42 -2.51 -4.80 -26.79
N ALA A 43 -3.09 -5.10 -25.62
CA ALA A 43 -3.89 -4.13 -24.89
C ALA A 43 -3.04 -2.98 -24.32
N LEU A 44 -1.85 -3.26 -23.76
CA LEU A 44 -0.91 -2.24 -23.29
C LEU A 44 -0.46 -1.31 -24.42
N GLU A 45 -0.05 -1.88 -25.55
CA GLU A 45 0.36 -1.13 -26.75
C GLU A 45 -0.78 -0.26 -27.28
N LYS A 46 -2.01 -0.78 -27.32
CA LYS A 46 -3.19 -0.01 -27.72
C LYS A 46 -3.43 1.15 -26.77
N LEU A 47 -3.45 0.92 -25.46
CA LEU A 47 -3.72 1.97 -24.48
C LEU A 47 -2.63 3.06 -24.47
N GLU A 48 -1.37 2.68 -24.72
CA GLU A 48 -0.28 3.64 -24.91
C GLU A 48 -0.47 4.46 -26.19
N LYS A 49 -0.81 3.81 -27.31
CA LYS A 49 -1.05 4.49 -28.58
C LYS A 49 -2.18 5.53 -28.49
N GLU A 50 -3.24 5.22 -27.73
CA GLU A 50 -4.37 6.13 -27.50
C GLU A 50 -4.07 7.18 -26.40
N GLY A 51 -2.85 7.22 -25.87
CA GLY A 51 -2.41 8.21 -24.88
C GLY A 51 -2.96 8.00 -23.47
N ILE A 52 -3.62 6.86 -23.19
CA ILE A 52 -4.14 6.51 -21.86
C ILE A 52 -2.99 6.08 -20.95
N LEU A 53 -2.00 5.38 -21.51
CA LEU A 53 -0.80 4.96 -20.81
C LEU A 53 0.44 5.66 -21.38
N THR A 54 1.47 5.76 -20.55
CA THR A 54 2.84 6.07 -20.97
C THR A 54 3.75 4.90 -20.61
N SER A 55 4.86 4.74 -21.33
CA SER A 55 5.87 3.72 -20.97
C SER A 55 7.24 4.31 -20.72
N SER A 56 7.99 3.65 -19.83
CA SER A 56 9.40 3.92 -19.55
C SER A 56 10.19 2.61 -19.59
N ARG A 57 11.50 2.69 -19.85
CA ARG A 57 12.39 1.55 -19.78
C ARG A 57 13.28 1.65 -18.56
N GLU A 58 13.27 0.60 -17.75
CA GLU A 58 14.21 0.41 -16.64
C GLU A 58 14.99 -0.88 -16.93
N GLY A 59 16.23 -0.72 -17.41
CA GLY A 59 17.03 -1.82 -17.94
C GLY A 59 16.38 -2.49 -19.15
N LYS A 60 16.12 -3.80 -19.06
CA LYS A 60 15.48 -4.59 -20.13
C LYS A 60 13.95 -4.60 -20.04
N ILE A 61 13.37 -4.11 -18.96
CA ILE A 61 11.93 -4.15 -18.71
C ILE A 61 11.29 -2.85 -19.20
N ARG A 62 10.16 -2.98 -19.90
CA ARG A 62 9.30 -1.85 -20.29
C ARG A 62 8.14 -1.77 -19.32
N TYR A 63 8.11 -0.72 -18.53
CA TYR A 63 7.04 -0.41 -17.60
C TYR A 63 6.00 0.50 -18.26
N TYR A 64 4.75 0.35 -17.85
CA TYR A 64 3.62 1.15 -18.28
C TYR A 64 2.98 1.79 -17.04
N THR A 65 2.55 3.04 -17.16
CA THR A 65 1.84 3.82 -16.12
C THR A 65 0.62 4.49 -16.74
N LEU A 66 -0.36 4.88 -15.92
CA LEU A 66 -1.40 5.81 -16.38
C LEU A 66 -0.74 7.13 -16.78
N ASN A 67 -1.14 7.68 -17.92
CA ASN A 67 -0.61 8.95 -18.42
C ASN A 67 -1.21 10.11 -17.63
N PRO A 68 -0.43 10.88 -16.83
CA PRO A 68 -0.95 12.02 -16.06
C PRO A 68 -1.56 13.12 -16.94
N SER A 69 -1.15 13.17 -18.22
CA SER A 69 -1.64 14.14 -19.19
C SER A 69 -2.87 13.66 -19.97
N TYR A 70 -3.43 12.49 -19.64
CA TYR A 70 -4.64 12.00 -20.31
C TYR A 70 -5.86 12.85 -19.91
N PRO A 71 -6.60 13.45 -20.86
CA PRO A 71 -7.65 14.43 -20.54
C PRO A 71 -8.78 13.93 -19.63
N LEU A 72 -9.07 12.63 -19.64
CA LEU A 72 -10.16 12.01 -18.87
C LEU A 72 -9.63 11.12 -17.73
N LEU A 73 -8.40 11.38 -17.26
CA LEU A 73 -7.77 10.54 -16.23
C LEU A 73 -8.58 10.54 -14.93
N SER A 74 -9.08 11.71 -14.50
CA SER A 74 -9.89 11.84 -13.28
C SER A 74 -11.14 10.97 -13.31
N GLU A 75 -11.89 11.00 -14.40
CA GLU A 75 -13.12 10.26 -14.63
C GLU A 75 -12.84 8.77 -14.73
N LEU A 76 -11.77 8.41 -15.46
CA LEU A 76 -11.32 7.03 -15.57
C LEU A 76 -10.96 6.47 -14.19
N GLU A 77 -10.19 7.19 -13.38
CA GLU A 77 -9.86 6.76 -12.03
C GLU A 77 -11.10 6.59 -11.15
N LEU A 78 -12.07 7.51 -11.21
CA LEU A 78 -13.32 7.40 -10.43
C LEU A 78 -14.10 6.14 -10.82
N LEU A 79 -14.21 5.88 -12.13
CA LEU A 79 -14.86 4.68 -12.63
C LEU A 79 -14.13 3.41 -12.16
N LEU A 80 -12.80 3.38 -12.29
CA LEU A 80 -11.99 2.24 -11.86
C LEU A 80 -12.08 2.03 -10.34
N LYS A 81 -12.06 3.09 -9.53
CA LYS A 81 -12.25 3.02 -8.07
C LYS A 81 -13.59 2.40 -7.71
N LYS A 82 -14.67 2.84 -8.38
CA LYS A 82 -16.00 2.26 -8.15
C LYS A 82 -16.08 0.80 -8.58
N ALA A 83 -15.54 0.46 -9.73
CA ALA A 83 -15.49 -0.94 -10.19
C ALA A 83 -14.66 -1.82 -9.26
N TYR A 84 -13.52 -1.28 -8.78
CA TYR A 84 -12.65 -1.95 -7.84
C TYR A 84 -13.35 -2.25 -6.52
N SER A 85 -14.09 -1.30 -5.95
CA SER A 85 -14.81 -1.50 -4.68
C SER A 85 -15.86 -2.60 -4.78
N LEU A 86 -16.43 -2.83 -5.97
CA LEU A 86 -17.41 -3.88 -6.25
C LEU A 86 -16.82 -5.28 -6.49
N LEU A 87 -15.49 -5.43 -6.61
CA LEU A 87 -14.85 -6.74 -6.78
C LEU A 87 -14.98 -7.60 -5.51
N ALA A 88 -15.09 -8.92 -5.70
CA ALA A 88 -15.05 -9.86 -4.59
C ALA A 88 -13.68 -9.81 -3.88
N PRO A 89 -13.60 -10.05 -2.55
CA PRO A 89 -12.33 -10.03 -1.81
C PRO A 89 -11.24 -10.92 -2.42
N GLN A 90 -11.63 -12.06 -2.99
CA GLN A 90 -10.71 -13.00 -3.63
C GLN A 90 -10.13 -12.44 -4.94
N GLU A 91 -10.91 -11.68 -5.70
CA GLU A 91 -10.45 -11.05 -6.95
C GLU A 91 -9.54 -9.86 -6.67
N LYS A 92 -9.87 -9.06 -5.64
CA LYS A 92 -9.02 -7.97 -5.16
C LYS A 92 -7.61 -8.46 -4.87
N LYS A 93 -7.47 -9.63 -4.23
CA LYS A 93 -6.19 -10.29 -3.93
C LYS A 93 -5.28 -10.47 -5.16
N ALA A 94 -5.85 -10.73 -6.34
CA ALA A 94 -5.07 -10.97 -7.56
C ALA A 94 -4.41 -9.69 -8.11
N TYR A 95 -5.04 -8.53 -7.94
CA TYR A 95 -4.51 -7.23 -8.40
C TYR A 95 -3.41 -6.66 -7.51
N TYR A 96 -3.22 -7.28 -6.36
CA TYR A 96 -2.39 -6.82 -5.28
C TYR A 96 -1.12 -7.67 -5.11
N SER A 97 -1.13 -8.92 -5.61
CA SER A 97 -0.06 -9.87 -5.34
C SER A 97 1.23 -9.47 -6.06
N ILE A 98 2.16 -8.80 -5.39
CA ILE A 98 3.57 -8.86 -5.77
C ILE A 98 4.03 -10.27 -5.37
N ARG A 99 4.01 -11.21 -6.31
CA ARG A 99 4.68 -12.51 -6.09
C ARG A 99 6.17 -12.25 -5.94
N HIS A 100 6.71 -12.77 -4.82
CA HIS A 100 8.14 -12.99 -4.57
C HIS A 100 8.88 -13.30 -5.87
N ILE A 101 9.82 -12.43 -6.24
CA ILE A 101 10.82 -12.76 -7.26
C ILE A 101 11.87 -13.62 -6.53
N PRO A 102 12.03 -14.91 -6.87
CA PRO A 102 12.91 -15.82 -6.13
C PRO A 102 14.39 -15.39 -6.11
N SER A 103 14.81 -14.51 -7.01
CA SER A 103 16.21 -14.07 -7.12
C SER A 103 16.66 -13.10 -6.03
N GLU A 104 15.78 -12.65 -5.12
CA GLU A 104 16.12 -11.69 -4.05
C GLU A 104 15.74 -12.16 -2.64
N HIS A 105 15.31 -13.42 -2.49
CA HIS A 105 14.74 -13.95 -1.24
C HIS A 105 15.65 -13.76 -0.01
N LYS A 106 16.96 -14.01 -0.15
CA LYS A 106 17.94 -13.80 0.94
C LYS A 106 18.08 -12.32 1.34
N ARG A 107 18.14 -11.41 0.37
CA ARG A 107 18.22 -9.97 0.62
C ARG A 107 16.95 -9.47 1.31
N ASN A 108 15.80 -9.90 0.80
CA ASN A 108 14.50 -9.50 1.33
C ASN A 108 14.27 -10.05 2.74
N GLN A 109 14.73 -11.26 3.04
CA GLN A 109 14.74 -11.80 4.41
C GLN A 109 15.68 -11.02 5.33
N ALA A 110 16.88 -10.68 4.87
CA ALA A 110 17.82 -9.89 5.68
C ALA A 110 17.25 -8.50 6.00
N LEU A 111 16.65 -7.83 5.02
CA LEU A 111 15.97 -6.55 5.20
C LEU A 111 14.77 -6.69 6.15
N LEU A 112 13.92 -7.68 5.94
CA LEU A 112 12.77 -7.97 6.81
C LEU A 112 13.17 -8.16 8.28
N LEU A 113 14.22 -8.95 8.53
CA LEU A 113 14.73 -9.20 9.87
C LEU A 113 15.40 -7.96 10.49
N ALA A 114 16.13 -7.17 9.68
CA ALA A 114 16.72 -5.91 10.13
C ALA A 114 15.65 -4.90 10.52
N THR A 115 14.62 -4.71 9.68
CA THR A 115 13.48 -3.85 9.97
C THR A 115 12.68 -4.34 11.17
N TRP A 116 12.49 -5.66 11.32
CA TRP A 116 11.87 -6.23 12.52
C TRP A 116 12.64 -5.88 13.79
N LYS A 117 13.97 -5.97 13.76
CA LYS A 117 14.82 -5.57 14.88
C LYS A 117 14.69 -4.08 15.20
N GLN A 118 14.57 -3.22 14.19
CA GLN A 118 14.32 -1.79 14.42
C GLN A 118 12.96 -1.55 15.08
N LEU A 119 11.89 -2.22 14.60
CA LEU A 119 10.56 -2.13 15.19
C LEU A 119 10.56 -2.49 16.68
N GLN A 120 11.37 -3.47 17.09
CA GLN A 120 11.51 -3.87 18.49
C GLN A 120 12.18 -2.82 19.40
N ALA A 121 12.85 -1.83 18.82
CA ALA A 121 13.62 -0.82 19.54
C ALA A 121 13.03 0.60 19.44
N ILE A 122 11.85 0.75 18.85
CA ILE A 122 11.17 2.04 18.72
C ILE A 122 10.71 2.54 20.09
N GLU A 123 10.95 3.82 20.36
CA GLU A 123 10.54 4.47 21.62
C GLU A 123 9.69 5.72 21.36
N LYS A 124 9.77 6.31 20.16
CA LYS A 124 9.09 7.56 19.84
C LYS A 124 8.37 7.48 18.51
N VAL A 125 7.35 8.31 18.39
CA VAL A 125 6.58 8.50 17.16
C VAL A 125 6.33 9.99 16.94
N ASP A 126 6.72 10.48 15.78
CA ASP A 126 6.22 11.72 15.21
C ASP A 126 5.28 11.37 14.07
N PHE A 127 4.19 12.11 13.87
CA PHE A 127 3.39 11.93 12.68
C PHE A 127 2.89 13.25 12.11
N ARG A 128 2.61 13.23 10.81
CA ARG A 128 1.96 14.31 10.08
C ARG A 128 0.79 13.74 9.32
N PHE A 129 -0.33 14.46 9.28
CA PHE A 129 -1.44 14.12 8.42
C PHE A 129 -1.77 15.28 7.48
N ARG A 130 -2.28 14.94 6.30
CA ARG A 130 -2.82 15.86 5.31
C ARG A 130 -4.09 15.27 4.73
N SER A 131 -5.19 16.00 4.82
CA SER A 131 -6.44 15.61 4.16
C SER A 131 -6.54 16.20 2.76
N ARG A 132 -7.46 15.66 1.95
CA ARG A 132 -7.79 16.24 0.63
C ARG A 132 -8.24 17.70 0.72
N GLY A 133 -8.91 18.07 1.82
CA GLY A 133 -9.44 19.42 2.05
C GLY A 133 -8.38 20.46 2.43
N GLY A 134 -7.11 20.07 2.51
CA GLY A 134 -6.00 20.95 2.89
C GLY A 134 -5.77 21.04 4.39
N GLU A 135 -6.58 20.37 5.21
CA GLU A 135 -6.32 20.24 6.65
C GLU A 135 -5.02 19.49 6.86
N GLN A 136 -4.18 20.04 7.72
CA GLN A 136 -2.90 19.46 8.09
C GLN A 136 -2.79 19.48 9.61
N GLY A 137 -1.99 18.57 10.12
CA GLY A 137 -1.59 18.60 11.50
C GLY A 137 -0.43 17.66 11.75
N GLU A 138 0.17 17.84 12.92
CA GLU A 138 1.33 17.09 13.35
C GLU A 138 1.19 16.69 14.81
N GLY A 139 1.80 15.58 15.18
CA GLY A 139 1.80 15.09 16.53
C GLY A 139 3.09 14.37 16.87
N ALA A 140 3.35 14.27 18.16
CA ALA A 140 4.49 13.58 18.72
C ALA A 140 4.04 12.79 19.95
N GLY A 141 4.70 11.67 20.19
CA GLY A 141 4.39 10.78 21.29
C GLY A 141 5.46 9.75 21.56
N GLU A 142 5.19 8.95 22.57
CA GLU A 142 6.00 7.83 23.00
C GLU A 142 5.37 6.52 22.54
N VAL A 143 6.21 5.52 22.31
CA VAL A 143 5.84 4.17 21.93
C VAL A 143 6.41 3.22 22.98
N SER A 144 5.55 2.43 23.59
CA SER A 144 5.96 1.26 24.35
C SER A 144 5.77 0.01 23.50
N VAL A 145 6.81 -0.83 23.43
CA VAL A 145 6.83 -2.04 22.62
C VAL A 145 6.78 -3.27 23.52
N GLU A 146 5.68 -4.01 23.45
CA GLU A 146 5.51 -5.27 24.19
C GLU A 146 5.68 -6.46 23.22
N TYR A 147 6.60 -7.38 23.51
CA TYR A 147 6.81 -8.58 22.69
C TYR A 147 6.02 -9.77 23.22
N ASP A 148 5.26 -10.45 22.36
CA ASP A 148 4.42 -11.58 22.76
C ASP A 148 5.14 -12.94 22.77
N GLY A 149 6.43 -12.97 22.39
CA GLY A 149 7.22 -14.20 22.31
C GLY A 149 7.00 -15.04 21.06
N LYS A 150 5.94 -14.78 20.28
CA LYS A 150 5.43 -15.63 19.18
C LYS A 150 5.60 -14.99 17.80
N GLY A 151 6.40 -13.94 17.70
CA GLY A 151 6.63 -13.22 16.44
C GLY A 151 5.69 -12.03 16.23
N ALA A 152 4.99 -11.57 17.28
CA ALA A 152 4.30 -10.28 17.26
C ALA A 152 4.84 -9.33 18.33
N ILE A 153 4.77 -8.04 18.02
CA ILE A 153 4.97 -6.95 18.97
C ILE A 153 3.71 -6.09 18.99
N VAL A 154 3.41 -5.51 20.14
CA VAL A 154 2.33 -4.56 20.32
C VAL A 154 2.95 -3.21 20.61
N PHE A 155 2.66 -2.23 19.73
CA PHE A 155 2.96 -0.83 19.94
C PHE A 155 1.79 -0.21 20.68
N ARG A 156 2.06 0.35 21.85
CA ARG A 156 1.15 1.26 22.53
C ARG A 156 1.71 2.67 22.40
N GLU A 157 1.03 3.46 21.59
CA GLU A 157 1.38 4.84 21.32
C GLU A 157 0.52 5.76 22.18
N SER A 158 1.13 6.83 22.67
CA SER A 158 0.42 7.91 23.33
C SER A 158 1.17 9.22 23.17
N GLY A 159 0.44 10.30 22.97
CA GLY A 159 1.03 11.61 22.81
C GLY A 159 0.00 12.68 22.53
N VAL A 160 0.47 13.75 21.89
CA VAL A 160 -0.33 14.92 21.57
C VAL A 160 -0.18 15.31 20.12
N TRP A 161 -1.22 15.88 19.54
CA TRP A 161 -1.20 16.39 18.19
C TRP A 161 -1.95 17.72 18.08
N LYS A 162 -1.56 18.52 17.10
CA LYS A 162 -2.11 19.83 16.80
C LYS A 162 -2.70 19.80 15.39
N GLY A 163 -3.96 20.24 15.27
CA GLY A 163 -4.66 20.34 13.99
C GLY A 163 -4.54 21.73 13.37
N ALA A 164 -5.52 22.08 12.53
CA ALA A 164 -5.67 23.45 12.03
C ALA A 164 -6.12 24.38 13.18
N GLY A 165 -5.16 24.91 13.94
CA GLY A 165 -5.34 25.82 15.07
C GLY A 165 -4.46 25.45 16.28
N ASP A 166 -4.37 26.33 17.28
CA ASP A 166 -3.55 26.12 18.49
C ASP A 166 -4.14 25.11 19.50
N ARG A 167 -5.17 24.36 19.11
CA ARG A 167 -5.76 23.33 19.98
C ARG A 167 -4.96 22.04 19.90
N GLU A 168 -4.58 21.57 21.08
CA GLU A 168 -3.86 20.32 21.28
C GLU A 168 -4.83 19.20 21.68
N PHE A 169 -4.66 18.04 21.06
CA PHE A 169 -5.49 16.86 21.28
C PHE A 169 -4.60 15.69 21.67
N ARG A 170 -5.01 14.92 22.68
CA ARG A 170 -4.33 13.68 23.04
C ARG A 170 -4.73 12.57 22.08
N PHE A 171 -3.79 11.70 21.74
CA PHE A 171 -4.06 10.46 21.02
C PHE A 171 -3.51 9.27 21.79
N SER A 172 -4.13 8.10 21.56
CA SER A 172 -3.59 6.82 21.96
C SER A 172 -3.95 5.78 20.92
N ASN A 173 -2.95 5.04 20.46
CA ASN A 173 -3.15 3.94 19.51
C ASN A 173 -2.59 2.65 20.09
N LEU A 174 -3.15 1.53 19.62
CA LEU A 174 -2.67 0.21 19.94
C LEU A 174 -2.55 -0.57 18.63
N PHE A 175 -1.32 -0.81 18.20
CA PHE A 175 -1.02 -1.52 16.96
C PHE A 175 -0.34 -2.85 17.25
N ARG A 176 -0.65 -3.87 16.47
CA ARG A 176 0.07 -5.14 16.47
C ARG A 176 0.84 -5.27 15.17
N TRP A 177 2.14 -5.47 15.29
CA TRP A 177 3.00 -5.89 14.20
C TRP A 177 3.29 -7.38 14.33
N THR A 178 3.13 -8.14 13.25
CA THR A 178 3.43 -9.58 13.23
C THR A 178 4.41 -9.90 12.11
N LEU A 179 5.50 -10.58 12.42
CA LEU A 179 6.47 -11.08 11.46
C LEU A 179 6.11 -12.49 11.01
N SER A 180 5.85 -12.68 9.71
CA SER A 180 5.84 -14.02 9.11
C SER A 180 7.16 -14.24 8.36
N ARG A 181 8.00 -15.13 8.88
CA ARG A 181 9.25 -15.54 8.22
C ARG A 181 8.99 -16.42 7.00
N ILE A 182 7.98 -17.29 7.11
CA ILE A 182 7.58 -18.22 6.04
C ILE A 182 7.06 -17.42 4.84
N ASP A 183 6.16 -16.48 5.07
CA ASP A 183 5.57 -15.64 4.01
C ASP A 183 6.44 -14.42 3.68
N SER A 184 7.51 -14.19 4.46
CA SER A 184 8.46 -13.09 4.29
C SER A 184 7.78 -11.71 4.23
N LEU A 185 6.89 -11.45 5.20
CA LEU A 185 6.10 -10.23 5.30
C LEU A 185 5.95 -9.76 6.75
N LEU A 186 5.60 -8.48 6.91
CA LEU A 186 5.08 -7.91 8.15
C LEU A 186 3.57 -7.73 8.02
N THR A 187 2.85 -7.86 9.13
CA THR A 187 1.42 -7.54 9.20
C THR A 187 1.21 -6.44 10.21
N LEU A 188 0.42 -5.44 9.87
CA LEU A 188 0.00 -4.37 10.77
C LEU A 188 -1.51 -4.45 11.00
N GLU A 189 -1.91 -4.40 12.27
CA GLU A 189 -3.30 -4.42 12.71
C GLU A 189 -3.52 -3.37 13.80
N HIS A 190 -4.69 -2.76 13.84
CA HIS A 190 -5.11 -1.87 14.92
C HIS A 190 -5.99 -2.62 15.92
N LEU A 191 -5.63 -2.57 17.21
CA LEU A 191 -6.32 -3.24 18.30
C LEU A 191 -7.36 -2.34 19.01
N ARG A 192 -8.05 -1.44 18.28
CA ARG A 192 -9.02 -0.50 18.89
C ARG A 192 -10.20 -1.20 19.57
N TYR A 193 -10.50 -2.43 19.17
CA TYR A 193 -11.54 -3.27 19.77
C TYR A 193 -10.95 -4.37 20.67
N GLY A 194 -9.70 -4.20 21.11
CA GLY A 194 -8.97 -5.14 21.94
C GLY A 194 -8.17 -6.19 21.16
N VAL A 195 -7.31 -6.93 21.89
CA VAL A 195 -6.35 -7.90 21.32
C VAL A 195 -7.00 -9.07 20.59
N HIS A 196 -8.24 -9.40 20.94
CA HIS A 196 -9.01 -10.51 20.36
C HIS A 196 -9.84 -10.11 19.13
N ASN A 197 -10.01 -8.81 18.88
CA ASN A 197 -10.76 -8.29 17.73
C ASN A 197 -9.89 -7.30 16.94
N PRO A 198 -8.77 -7.76 16.37
CA PRO A 198 -7.88 -6.91 15.61
C PRO A 198 -8.57 -6.39 14.35
N VAL A 199 -8.36 -5.11 14.05
CA VAL A 199 -8.69 -4.52 12.75
C VAL A 199 -7.46 -4.62 11.88
N PHE A 200 -7.48 -5.55 10.93
CA PHE A 200 -6.40 -5.69 9.96
C PHE A 200 -6.21 -4.39 9.16
N LEU A 201 -4.96 -3.94 9.00
CA LEU A 201 -4.65 -2.75 8.20
C LEU A 201 -3.95 -3.11 6.89
N PHE A 202 -2.83 -3.83 6.90
CA PHE A 202 -2.21 -4.34 5.68
C PHE A 202 -1.06 -5.29 6.01
N HIS A 203 -0.68 -6.11 5.03
CA HIS A 203 0.62 -6.78 5.02
C HIS A 203 1.64 -5.89 4.31
N LEU A 204 2.89 -5.85 4.74
CA LEU A 204 4.00 -5.18 4.08
C LEU A 204 5.04 -6.21 3.65
N ILE A 205 5.52 -6.10 2.41
CA ILE A 205 6.61 -6.92 1.88
C ILE A 205 7.77 -6.05 1.43
N PRO A 206 9.02 -6.53 1.50
CA PRO A 206 10.15 -5.87 0.88
C PRO A 206 9.94 -5.70 -0.63
N THR A 207 10.17 -4.50 -1.16
CA THR A 207 10.04 -4.20 -2.60
C THR A 207 11.36 -3.78 -3.24
N GLU A 208 12.11 -2.89 -2.58
CA GLU A 208 13.39 -2.34 -3.05
C GLU A 208 14.36 -2.19 -1.86
N GLU A 209 15.54 -1.60 -2.06
CA GLU A 209 16.46 -1.31 -0.96
C GLU A 209 15.75 -0.45 0.09
N ASN A 210 15.64 -1.00 1.31
CA ASN A 210 15.06 -0.34 2.48
C ASN A 210 13.58 0.04 2.36
N LEU A 211 12.84 -0.49 1.38
CA LEU A 211 11.42 -0.17 1.20
C LEU A 211 10.54 -1.40 1.35
N PHE A 212 9.40 -1.20 1.98
CA PHE A 212 8.29 -2.13 2.02
C PHE A 212 7.01 -1.46 1.51
N ALA A 213 6.19 -2.22 0.81
CA ALA A 213 4.89 -1.76 0.34
C ALA A 213 3.78 -2.72 0.76
N SER A 214 2.57 -2.19 0.88
CA SER A 214 1.41 -2.97 1.25
C SER A 214 1.12 -4.03 0.18
N VAL A 215 1.05 -5.29 0.59
CA VAL A 215 0.66 -6.40 -0.28
C VAL A 215 -0.73 -6.16 -0.81
N HIS A 216 -1.67 -5.67 0.01
CA HIS A 216 -3.04 -5.38 -0.38
C HIS A 216 -3.44 -4.01 0.16
N ALA A 217 -4.18 -3.22 -0.62
CA ALA A 217 -4.92 -2.13 -0.03
C ALA A 217 -6.08 -2.70 0.77
N HIS A 218 -6.16 -2.36 2.06
CA HIS A 218 -7.24 -2.85 2.90
C HIS A 218 -8.48 -2.00 2.72
N GLN A 219 -9.59 -2.65 2.43
CA GLN A 219 -10.87 -1.96 2.36
C GLN A 219 -11.55 -2.01 3.73
N CYS A 220 -11.76 -0.85 4.33
CA CYS A 220 -12.58 -0.67 5.52
C CYS A 220 -13.78 0.21 5.14
N GLY A 221 -14.93 -0.43 4.93
CA GLY A 221 -16.12 0.26 4.39
C GLY A 221 -15.92 0.69 2.93
N GLU A 222 -16.12 1.98 2.65
CA GLU A 222 -15.88 2.58 1.32
C GLU A 222 -14.43 3.09 1.14
N ASP A 223 -13.62 3.06 2.21
CA ASP A 223 -12.26 3.58 2.23
C ASP A 223 -11.24 2.46 1.99
N THR A 224 -10.17 2.79 1.26
CA THR A 224 -9.10 1.90 0.83
C THR A 224 -7.78 2.42 1.42
N TYR A 225 -7.09 1.57 2.18
CA TYR A 225 -5.89 1.90 2.92
C TYR A 225 -4.66 1.29 2.26
N LEU A 226 -3.69 2.12 1.90
CA LEU A 226 -2.40 1.72 1.33
C LEU A 226 -1.29 2.06 2.32
N GLY A 227 -0.29 1.18 2.48
CA GLY A 227 0.81 1.36 3.42
C GLY A 227 2.16 1.25 2.72
N HIS A 228 3.09 2.16 3.05
CA HIS A 228 4.49 2.11 2.63
C HIS A 228 5.38 2.30 3.86
N LEU A 229 6.43 1.51 4.00
CA LEU A 229 7.39 1.62 5.10
C LEU A 229 8.79 1.76 4.52
N ALA A 230 9.45 2.86 4.83
CA ALA A 230 10.87 3.08 4.52
C ALA A 230 11.72 2.85 5.77
N ALA A 231 12.61 1.86 5.70
CA ALA A 231 13.52 1.49 6.76
C ALA A 231 14.85 2.26 6.65
N LYS A 232 14.92 3.43 7.28
CA LYS A 232 16.15 4.24 7.34
C LYS A 232 17.12 3.64 8.38
N SER A 233 18.35 4.15 8.43
CA SER A 233 19.38 3.59 9.33
C SER A 233 19.06 3.75 10.82
N LYS A 234 18.29 4.77 11.20
CA LYS A 234 17.93 5.11 12.59
C LYS A 234 16.43 5.41 12.78
N ALA A 235 15.61 5.13 11.78
CA ALA A 235 14.20 5.49 11.81
C ALA A 235 13.40 4.63 10.85
N LEU A 236 12.11 4.45 11.16
CA LEU A 236 11.15 3.81 10.29
C LEU A 236 10.08 4.82 9.90
N GLU A 237 9.92 5.07 8.60
CA GLU A 237 8.89 5.98 8.11
C GLU A 237 7.73 5.18 7.50
N LEU A 238 6.58 5.16 8.18
CA LEU A 238 5.36 4.52 7.73
C LEU A 238 4.39 5.55 7.16
N THR A 239 4.13 5.49 5.85
CA THR A 239 3.15 6.33 5.16
C THR A 239 1.90 5.53 4.82
N TRP A 240 0.73 6.10 5.10
CA TRP A 240 -0.58 5.50 4.95
C TRP A 240 -1.38 6.43 4.07
N ARG A 241 -2.02 5.90 3.05
CA ARG A 241 -2.94 6.65 2.19
C ARG A 241 -4.33 6.06 2.29
N ILE A 242 -5.30 6.91 2.59
CA ILE A 242 -6.71 6.54 2.79
C ILE A 242 -7.50 7.11 1.61
N LEU A 243 -7.89 6.22 0.71
CA LEU A 243 -8.63 6.53 -0.52
C LEU A 243 -10.08 6.11 -0.37
N GLY A 244 -10.99 7.06 -0.31
CA GLY A 244 -12.43 6.81 -0.31
C GLY A 244 -13.17 7.76 -1.25
N PRO A 245 -14.49 7.59 -1.45
CA PRO A 245 -15.30 8.49 -2.27
C PRO A 245 -15.16 9.97 -1.85
N ARG A 246 -14.91 10.22 -0.55
CA ARG A 246 -14.73 11.55 0.04
C ARG A 246 -13.35 11.79 0.66
N LYS A 247 -12.46 10.78 0.66
CA LYS A 247 -11.16 10.84 1.36
C LYS A 247 -9.99 10.59 0.41
N ASN A 248 -8.92 11.35 0.59
CA ASN A 248 -7.63 11.11 -0.04
C ASN A 248 -6.58 11.63 0.93
N ASP A 249 -6.58 11.03 2.11
CA ASP A 249 -5.81 11.49 3.23
C ASP A 249 -4.49 10.74 3.26
N VAL A 250 -3.42 11.44 3.59
CA VAL A 250 -2.09 10.86 3.77
C VAL A 250 -1.67 11.11 5.19
N VAL A 251 -1.26 10.05 5.87
CA VAL A 251 -0.62 10.14 7.18
C VAL A 251 0.78 9.56 7.06
N THR A 252 1.76 10.20 7.67
CA THR A 252 3.15 9.74 7.70
C THR A 252 3.59 9.70 9.14
N TYR A 253 4.01 8.53 9.61
CA TYR A 253 4.57 8.28 10.92
C TYR A 253 6.07 8.11 10.76
N LEU A 254 6.83 8.74 11.62
CA LEU A 254 8.26 8.60 11.78
C LEU A 254 8.52 8.00 13.15
N TYR A 255 8.93 6.74 13.17
CA TYR A 255 9.31 6.03 14.38
C TYR A 255 10.83 6.09 14.56
N THR A 256 11.28 6.40 15.76
CA THR A 256 12.70 6.44 16.15
C THR A 256 12.96 5.72 17.45
#